data_AF-A0A351YC10-F1
#
_entry.id   AF-A0A351YC10-F1
#
_cell.length_a   1.000
_cell.length_b   1.000
_cell.length_c   1.000
_cell.angle_alpha   90.00
_cell.angle_beta   90.00
_cell.angle_gamma   90.00
#
_symmetry.space_group_name_H-M   'P 1'
#
loop_
_entity.id
_entity.type
_entity.pdbx_description
1 polymer ?
#
loop_
_entity_poly.entity_id
_entity_poly.type
_entity_poly.pdbx_seq_one_letter_code
_entity_poly.pdbx_strand_id
1 'polypeptide(L)'
;MKKQIIGMMLLCGGIFFGSCEEKSKVDELKDFIEQVKDEGSHYTAKQWEEANEKFSKLLEKAENYKDLTPEELEEIARLQGEYAATAFKNQAGEAMEKAGAIINGFLDGLSGDEKEEETDESNE
;
A
#
# COMPACT_ATOMS: atom_id res chain seq x y z
N MET A 1 23.74 -17.64 -31.46
CA MET A 1 23.44 -16.20 -31.63
C MET A 1 22.00 -16.04 -32.07
N LYS A 2 21.29 -15.09 -31.45
CA LYS A 2 19.91 -14.63 -31.71
C LYS A 2 18.78 -15.66 -31.58
N LYS A 3 18.29 -15.83 -30.35
CA LYS A 3 16.91 -16.30 -30.10
C LYS A 3 16.01 -15.05 -30.09
N GLN A 4 15.07 -15.02 -31.01
CA GLN A 4 14.09 -13.98 -31.21
C GLN A 4 13.22 -13.88 -29.96
N ILE A 5 13.29 -12.76 -29.23
CA ILE A 5 12.34 -12.45 -28.17
C ILE A 5 11.09 -11.95 -28.88
N ILE A 6 10.20 -12.89 -29.14
CA ILE A 6 8.86 -12.65 -29.64
C ILE A 6 8.16 -11.77 -28.61
N GLY A 7 7.90 -10.52 -29.00
CA GLY A 7 6.91 -9.68 -28.34
C GLY A 7 5.56 -10.36 -28.46
N MET A 8 5.04 -10.84 -27.34
CA MET A 8 3.64 -11.23 -27.21
C MET A 8 2.95 -10.14 -26.38
N MET A 9 2.67 -9.04 -27.08
CA MET A 9 1.55 -8.16 -26.76
C MET A 9 0.29 -9.02 -26.80
N LEU A 10 -0.17 -9.45 -25.63
CA LEU A 10 -1.46 -10.10 -25.47
C LEU A 10 -2.32 -9.18 -24.61
N LEU A 11 -3.05 -8.31 -25.31
CA LEU A 11 -4.31 -7.75 -24.82
C LEU A 11 -5.19 -8.92 -24.40
N CYS A 12 -5.41 -9.08 -23.10
CA CYS A 12 -6.68 -9.56 -22.58
C CYS A 12 -7.28 -8.41 -21.78
N GLY A 13 -8.22 -7.71 -22.42
CA GLY A 13 -9.12 -6.82 -21.72
C GLY A 13 -9.91 -7.63 -20.69
N GLY A 14 -9.52 -7.50 -19.43
CA GLY A 14 -10.44 -7.67 -18.31
C GLY A 14 -11.12 -6.33 -18.09
N ILE A 15 -12.19 -6.07 -18.84
CA ILE A 15 -13.18 -5.08 -18.44
C ILE A 15 -13.83 -5.64 -17.17
N PHE A 16 -13.28 -5.31 -16.00
CA PHE A 16 -14.04 -5.40 -14.76
C PHE A 16 -14.99 -4.20 -14.71
N PHE A 17 -16.10 -4.28 -15.46
CA PHE A 17 -17.33 -3.63 -15.02
C PHE A 17 -17.92 -4.51 -13.90
N GLY A 18 -17.25 -4.49 -12.74
CA GLY A 18 -17.98 -4.59 -11.47
C GLY A 18 -18.69 -3.25 -11.27
N SER A 19 -19.89 -3.31 -10.71
CA SER A 19 -20.79 -2.20 -10.38
C SER A 19 -20.10 -0.85 -10.17
N CYS A 20 -20.72 0.24 -10.64
CA CYS A 20 -20.40 1.61 -10.21
C CYS A 20 -20.80 1.81 -8.74
N GLU A 21 -20.25 0.99 -7.85
CA GLU A 21 -20.01 1.37 -6.46
C GLU A 21 -18.72 2.19 -6.49
N GLU A 22 -18.73 3.32 -5.80
CA GLU A 22 -17.49 4.03 -5.51
C GLU A 22 -16.56 3.04 -4.81
N LYS A 23 -15.51 2.57 -5.50
CA LYS A 23 -14.57 1.60 -4.92
C LYS A 23 -14.07 2.15 -3.59
N SER A 24 -14.15 1.32 -2.54
CA SER A 24 -13.58 1.69 -1.26
C SER A 24 -12.07 1.92 -1.43
N LYS A 25 -11.52 2.84 -0.67
CA LYS A 25 -10.08 3.12 -0.68
C LYS A 25 -9.28 1.90 -0.20
N VAL A 26 -9.89 1.06 0.64
CA VAL A 26 -9.36 -0.25 1.05
C VAL A 26 -9.28 -1.21 -0.15
N ASP A 27 -10.27 -1.19 -1.05
CA ASP A 27 -10.23 -1.98 -2.28
C ASP A 27 -9.11 -1.51 -3.21
N GLU A 28 -8.86 -0.20 -3.32
CA GLU A 28 -7.73 0.33 -4.08
C GLU A 28 -6.37 -0.13 -3.52
N LEU A 29 -6.24 -0.18 -2.18
CA LEU A 29 -5.05 -0.71 -1.50
C LEU A 29 -4.89 -2.21 -1.76
N LYS A 30 -5.98 -2.97 -1.67
CA LYS A 30 -6.00 -4.41 -1.94
C LYS A 30 -5.63 -4.74 -3.38
N ASP A 31 -6.28 -4.11 -4.36
CA ASP A 31 -6.00 -4.28 -5.80
C ASP A 31 -4.51 -4.06 -6.08
N PHE A 32 -3.92 -3.03 -5.45
CA PHE A 32 -2.49 -2.74 -5.59
C PHE A 32 -1.59 -3.83 -4.99
N ILE A 33 -1.91 -4.33 -3.79
CA ILE A 33 -1.11 -5.37 -3.14
C ILE A 33 -1.20 -6.70 -3.90
N GLU A 34 -2.38 -7.04 -4.42
CA GLU A 34 -2.56 -8.20 -5.31
C GLU A 34 -1.67 -8.08 -6.56
N GLN A 35 -1.64 -6.90 -7.19
CA GLN A 35 -0.72 -6.64 -8.31
C GLN A 35 0.76 -6.84 -7.90
N VAL A 36 1.18 -6.32 -6.74
CA VAL A 36 2.57 -6.47 -6.26
C VAL A 36 2.89 -7.92 -5.91
N LYS A 37 1.92 -8.70 -5.41
CA LYS A 37 2.09 -10.14 -5.17
C LYS A 37 2.34 -10.91 -6.46
N ASP A 38 1.60 -10.57 -7.51
CA ASP A 38 1.70 -11.24 -8.80
C ASP A 38 2.96 -10.83 -9.58
N GLU A 39 3.28 -9.54 -9.59
CA GLU A 39 4.33 -8.97 -10.45
C GLU A 39 5.63 -8.67 -9.72
N GLY A 40 5.63 -8.60 -8.38
CA GLY A 40 6.75 -8.10 -7.57
C GLY A 40 8.05 -8.89 -7.69
N SER A 41 7.98 -10.16 -8.10
CA SER A 41 9.16 -10.97 -8.40
C SER A 41 9.95 -10.51 -9.63
N HIS A 42 9.31 -9.71 -10.48
CA HIS A 42 9.91 -9.15 -11.69
C HIS A 42 10.27 -7.67 -11.55
N TYR A 43 10.01 -7.07 -10.38
CA TYR A 43 10.32 -5.67 -10.14
C TYR A 43 11.83 -5.45 -10.02
N THR A 44 12.30 -4.41 -10.70
CA THR A 44 13.61 -3.80 -10.42
C THR A 44 13.56 -3.00 -9.12
N ALA A 45 14.73 -2.65 -8.58
CA ALA A 45 14.82 -1.77 -7.41
C ALA A 45 14.03 -0.47 -7.57
N LYS A 46 14.11 0.17 -8.76
CA LYS A 46 13.34 1.39 -9.06
C LYS A 46 11.82 1.16 -9.04
N GLN A 47 11.36 0.04 -9.57
CA GLN A 47 9.93 -0.31 -9.53
C GLN A 47 9.46 -0.61 -8.11
N TRP A 48 10.33 -1.17 -7.26
CA TRP A 48 10.06 -1.32 -5.84
C TRP A 48 10.00 0.02 -5.09
N GLU A 49 10.80 1.01 -5.47
CA GLU A 49 10.67 2.37 -4.95
C GLU A 49 9.34 3.01 -5.37
N GLU A 50 8.97 2.91 -6.65
CA GLU A 50 7.68 3.40 -7.14
C GLU A 50 6.49 2.69 -6.48
N ALA A 51 6.62 1.39 -6.21
CA ALA A 51 5.63 0.62 -5.46
C ALA A 51 5.50 1.11 -4.02
N ASN A 52 6.62 1.40 -3.34
CA ASN A 52 6.59 1.96 -1.99
C ASN A 52 5.96 3.35 -1.94
N GLU A 53 6.24 4.22 -2.91
CA GLU A 53 5.59 5.53 -2.99
C GLU A 53 4.08 5.41 -3.20
N LYS A 54 3.65 4.48 -4.07
CA LYS A 54 2.23 4.23 -4.32
C LYS A 54 1.55 3.62 -3.08
N PHE A 55 2.23 2.71 -2.40
CA PHE A 55 1.77 2.11 -1.16
C PHE A 55 1.54 3.15 -0.06
N SER A 56 2.51 4.06 0.17
CA SER A 56 2.38 5.17 1.14
C SER A 56 1.16 6.03 0.84
N LYS A 57 1.00 6.46 -0.42
CA LYS A 57 -0.13 7.30 -0.85
C LYS A 57 -1.49 6.61 -0.68
N LEU A 58 -1.55 5.28 -0.84
CA LEU A 58 -2.78 4.52 -0.65
C LEU A 58 -3.10 4.36 0.84
N LEU A 59 -2.10 4.17 1.70
CA LEU A 59 -2.28 4.16 3.15
C LEU A 59 -2.71 5.52 3.70
N GLU A 60 -2.06 6.62 3.29
CA GLU A 60 -2.46 7.98 3.67
C GLU A 60 -3.91 8.28 3.26
N LYS A 61 -4.33 7.83 2.08
CA LYS A 61 -5.73 7.97 1.63
C LYS A 61 -6.71 7.15 2.47
N ALA A 62 -6.29 5.99 2.97
CA ALA A 62 -7.09 5.17 3.86
C ALA A 62 -7.17 5.78 5.27
N GLU A 63 -6.07 6.33 5.79
CA GLU A 63 -5.96 6.97 7.10
C GLU A 63 -6.78 8.26 7.24
N ASN A 64 -6.90 9.05 6.17
CA ASN A 64 -7.65 10.32 6.20
C ASN A 64 -9.15 10.19 6.51
N TYR A 65 -9.69 8.97 6.64
CA TYR A 65 -11.02 8.73 7.16
C TYR A 65 -10.94 8.56 8.67
N LYS A 66 -11.29 9.62 9.42
CA LYS A 66 -11.40 9.64 10.89
C LYS A 66 -12.38 8.62 11.48
N ASP A 67 -13.00 7.77 10.65
CA ASP A 67 -14.05 6.82 11.00
C ASP A 67 -13.82 5.45 10.33
N LEU A 68 -12.56 4.98 10.24
CA LEU A 68 -12.28 3.60 9.82
C LEU A 68 -12.96 2.62 10.79
N THR A 69 -13.74 1.68 10.26
CA THR A 69 -14.32 0.65 11.13
C THR A 69 -13.23 -0.32 11.61
N PRO A 70 -13.43 -1.04 12.73
CA PRO A 70 -12.49 -2.08 13.16
C PRO A 70 -12.20 -3.12 12.08
N GLU A 71 -13.18 -3.46 11.25
CA GLU A 71 -13.02 -4.39 10.13
C GLU A 71 -12.16 -3.81 9.01
N GLU A 72 -12.33 -2.53 8.67
CA GLU A 72 -11.48 -1.85 7.69
C GLU A 72 -10.04 -1.71 8.20
N LEU A 73 -9.87 -1.43 9.50
CA LEU A 73 -8.58 -1.35 10.16
C LEU A 73 -7.85 -2.71 10.15
N GLU A 74 -8.57 -3.79 10.48
CA GLU A 74 -8.04 -5.15 10.43
C GLU A 74 -7.61 -5.52 9.00
N GLU A 75 -8.42 -5.17 8.00
CA GLU A 75 -8.11 -5.43 6.60
C GLU A 75 -6.88 -4.62 6.13
N ILE A 76 -6.77 -3.34 6.49
CA ILE A 76 -5.58 -2.54 6.18
C ILE A 76 -4.34 -3.14 6.85
N ALA A 77 -4.41 -3.54 8.11
CA ALA A 77 -3.29 -4.18 8.82
C ALA A 77 -2.87 -5.51 8.16
N ARG A 78 -3.85 -6.33 7.74
CA ARG A 78 -3.59 -7.57 6.99
C ARG A 78 -2.87 -7.25 5.66
N LEU A 79 -3.37 -6.27 4.93
CA LEU A 79 -2.82 -5.81 3.65
C LEU A 79 -1.38 -5.28 3.80
N GLN A 80 -1.09 -4.52 4.85
CA GLN A 80 0.26 -4.09 5.18
C GLN A 80 1.22 -5.27 5.41
N GLY A 81 0.77 -6.28 6.17
CA GLY A 81 1.53 -7.51 6.39
C GLY A 81 1.80 -8.27 5.08
N GLU A 82 0.82 -8.35 4.18
CA GLU A 82 1.00 -9.00 2.88
C GLU A 82 2.00 -8.27 1.97
N TYR A 83 1.95 -6.94 1.97
CA TYR A 83 2.91 -6.13 1.22
C TYR A 83 4.35 -6.34 1.74
N ALA A 84 4.55 -6.27 3.06
CA ALA A 84 5.84 -6.52 3.69
C ALA A 84 6.37 -7.94 3.41
N ALA A 85 5.51 -8.96 3.53
CA ALA A 85 5.87 -10.34 3.23
C ALA A 85 6.26 -10.52 1.76
N THR A 86 5.60 -9.81 0.85
CA THR A 86 5.91 -9.85 -0.58
C THR A 86 7.24 -9.16 -0.89
N ALA A 87 7.49 -7.99 -0.33
CA ALA A 87 8.79 -7.32 -0.44
C ALA A 87 9.93 -8.18 0.11
N PHE A 88 9.70 -8.85 1.26
CA PHE A 88 10.66 -9.79 1.85
C PHE A 88 10.93 -11.00 0.95
N LYS A 89 9.87 -11.66 0.45
CA LYS A 89 10.00 -12.83 -0.44
C LYS A 89 10.79 -12.53 -1.71
N ASN A 90 10.63 -11.32 -2.24
CA ASN A 90 11.33 -10.87 -3.44
C ASN A 90 12.72 -10.30 -3.17
N GLN A 91 13.23 -10.42 -1.93
CA GLN A 91 14.55 -9.93 -1.51
C GLN A 91 14.76 -8.46 -1.89
N ALA A 92 13.72 -7.63 -1.72
CA ALA A 92 13.68 -6.26 -2.24
C ALA A 92 14.62 -5.26 -1.51
N GLY A 93 15.49 -5.73 -0.62
CA GLY A 93 16.56 -4.93 0.01
C GLY A 93 16.04 -3.65 0.66
N GLU A 94 16.56 -2.50 0.20
CA GLU A 94 16.15 -1.16 0.66
C GLU A 94 14.64 -0.91 0.56
N ALA A 95 13.96 -1.56 -0.39
CA ALA A 95 12.52 -1.41 -0.51
C ALA A 95 11.76 -2.07 0.63
N MET A 96 12.30 -3.14 1.23
CA MET A 96 11.72 -3.76 2.42
C MET A 96 11.85 -2.82 3.63
N GLU A 97 12.99 -2.16 3.79
CA GLU A 97 13.20 -1.19 4.87
C GLU A 97 12.22 -0.02 4.75
N LYS A 98 12.10 0.53 3.53
CA LYS A 98 11.13 1.60 3.22
C LYS A 98 9.69 1.14 3.47
N ALA A 99 9.33 -0.08 3.06
CA ALA A 99 8.00 -0.65 3.33
C ALA A 99 7.73 -0.75 4.84
N GLY A 100 8.70 -1.21 5.63
CA GLY A 100 8.60 -1.28 7.08
C GLY A 100 8.44 0.10 7.74
N ALA A 101 9.18 1.11 7.26
CA ALA A 101 9.06 2.48 7.72
C ALA A 101 7.67 3.08 7.43
N ILE A 102 7.12 2.84 6.23
CA ILE A 102 5.77 3.28 5.85
C ILE A 102 4.71 2.62 6.75
N ILE A 103 4.82 1.32 7.01
CA ILE A 103 3.88 0.58 7.87
C ILE A 103 3.94 1.08 9.30
N ASN A 104 5.14 1.29 9.86
CA ASN A 104 5.27 1.84 11.20
C ASN A 104 4.71 3.26 11.31
N GLY A 105 4.91 4.10 10.28
CA GLY A 105 4.34 5.44 10.24
C GLY A 105 2.81 5.42 10.32
N PHE A 106 2.16 4.51 9.59
CA PHE A 106 0.71 4.31 9.67
C PHE A 106 0.26 3.84 11.07
N LEU A 107 0.96 2.89 11.69
CA LEU A 107 0.62 2.40 13.03
C LEU A 107 0.77 3.49 14.11
N ASP A 108 1.78 4.35 13.98
CA ASP A 108 2.00 5.48 14.87
C ASP A 108 0.90 6.54 14.71
N GLY A 109 0.48 6.81 13.46
CA GLY A 109 -0.66 7.69 13.15
C GLY A 109 -1.98 7.21 13.77
N LEU A 110 -2.26 5.91 13.71
CA LEU A 110 -3.44 5.31 14.36
C LEU A 110 -3.39 5.34 15.88
N SER A 111 -2.19 5.24 16.47
CA SER A 111 -1.99 5.25 17.93
C SER A 111 -1.96 6.68 18.51
N GLY A 112 -1.99 7.70 17.65
CA GLY A 112 -1.74 9.11 17.97
C GLY A 112 -2.92 9.88 18.57
N ASP A 113 -4.13 9.33 18.64
CA ASP A 113 -5.32 10.00 19.22
C ASP A 113 -5.44 9.80 20.74
N GLU A 114 -4.33 9.84 21.47
CA GLU A 114 -4.30 10.06 22.93
C GLU A 114 -3.16 11.00 23.34
N LYS A 115 -3.10 12.21 22.75
CA LYS A 115 -2.55 13.37 23.45
C LYS A 115 -3.46 14.56 23.27
N GLU A 116 -4.23 14.77 24.33
CA GLU A 116 -4.89 16.00 24.73
C GLU A 116 -4.23 17.24 24.15
N GLU A 117 -5.03 18.04 23.43
CA GLU A 117 -4.79 19.48 23.33
C GLU A 117 -4.78 20.04 24.76
N GLU A 118 -3.60 20.14 25.39
CA GLU A 118 -3.40 21.16 26.41
C GLU A 118 -3.28 22.50 25.69
N THR A 119 -4.43 23.06 25.34
CA THR A 119 -4.60 24.51 25.37
C THR A 119 -4.41 24.95 26.81
N ASP A 120 -3.31 25.61 27.13
CA ASP A 120 -3.44 26.74 28.04
C ASP A 120 -2.64 27.92 27.49
N GLU A 121 -3.43 28.89 27.07
CA GLU A 121 -3.03 30.21 26.69
C GLU A 121 -2.61 30.99 27.94
N SER A 122 -1.67 31.92 27.75
CA SER A 122 -1.66 33.22 28.41
C SER A 122 -1.21 33.34 29.88
N ASN A 123 -0.25 34.28 30.02
CA ASN A 123 -0.13 35.29 31.08
C ASN A 123 0.48 34.77 32.41
N GLU A 124 1.65 35.22 32.87
CA GLU A 124 2.18 36.59 33.03
C GLU A 124 3.71 36.55 33.18
#